data_AF-A0AA46NQH4-F1
#
_entry.id   AF-A0AA46NQH4-F1
#
_cell.length_a   1.000
_cell.length_b   1.000
_cell.length_c   1.000
_cell.angle_alpha   90.00
_cell.angle_beta   90.00
_cell.angle_gamma   90.00
#
_symmetry.space_group_name_H-M   'P 1'
#
loop_
_entity.id
_entity.type
_entity.pdbx_description
1 polymer ?
#
loop_
_entity_poly.entity_id
_entity_poly.type
_entity_poly.pdbx_seq_one_letter_code
_entity_poly.pdbx_strand_id
1 'polypeptide(L)'
;MQLKSTIKLKLIADEFENLDRIYSFNYTDPYSNFYRFKKDIEFLHGRTGVDQNIVLGISDLNNDYLIKIKAYGFAKYHQKMYKNTDYIFLSEIINHFYYTERQVKSLGDEINSYLDNPSLSVDVYFRSMYDAKIRDYGLLKRSFEGVYNIKIWGHSLDQSDENYIKEIFSFNGEFIEQRCDVTIFYFNENAKFDLLSNLLAILGNKLIEKWMKKSWLKFKPNPNIVEINNIQPVDLIKFYEE
;
A
#
# COMPACT_ATOMS: atom_id res chain seq x y z
N MET A 1 -3.37 31.74 -1.76
CA MET A 1 -4.10 31.65 -3.03
C MET A 1 -3.79 30.28 -3.63
N GLN A 2 -4.77 29.38 -3.71
CA GLN A 2 -4.56 28.05 -4.31
C GLN A 2 -4.95 28.17 -5.78
N LEU A 3 -4.01 27.93 -6.70
CA LEU A 3 -4.28 27.87 -8.13
C LEU A 3 -5.36 26.81 -8.37
N LYS A 4 -6.53 27.22 -8.84
CA LYS A 4 -7.58 26.30 -9.30
C LYS A 4 -7.48 26.22 -10.80
N SER A 5 -7.25 25.04 -11.36
CA SER A 5 -7.27 24.91 -12.82
C SER A 5 -8.69 25.11 -13.34
N THR A 6 -8.81 25.89 -14.40
CA THR A 6 -10.06 26.10 -15.15
C THR A 6 -10.45 24.85 -15.94
N ILE A 7 -9.45 23.98 -16.22
CA ILE A 7 -9.61 22.70 -16.92
C ILE A 7 -9.38 21.56 -15.93
N LYS A 8 -10.39 20.71 -15.73
CA LYS A 8 -10.25 19.46 -14.99
C LYS A 8 -9.87 18.33 -15.94
N LEU A 9 -8.74 17.68 -15.64
CA LEU A 9 -8.17 16.57 -16.37
C LEU A 9 -8.94 15.28 -16.07
N LYS A 10 -9.17 14.50 -17.13
CA LYS A 10 -9.50 13.07 -17.07
C LYS A 10 -8.20 12.32 -16.77
N LEU A 11 -8.08 11.81 -15.56
CA LEU A 11 -7.14 10.72 -15.30
C LEU A 11 -7.66 9.48 -16.01
N ILE A 12 -6.75 8.56 -16.41
CA ILE A 12 -7.06 7.30 -17.09
C ILE A 12 -8.42 6.78 -16.62
N ALA A 13 -9.43 6.87 -17.48
CA ALA A 13 -10.78 6.48 -17.11
C ALA A 13 -10.74 5.04 -16.60
N ASP A 14 -10.02 4.15 -17.27
CA ASP A 14 -10.16 2.73 -16.92
C ASP A 14 -9.27 2.28 -15.74
N GLU A 15 -8.07 2.86 -15.55
CA GLU A 15 -7.16 2.38 -14.48
C GLU A 15 -7.42 3.04 -13.11
N PHE A 16 -7.98 4.24 -13.04
CA PHE A 16 -8.15 4.95 -11.75
C PHE A 16 -9.60 5.22 -11.37
N GLU A 17 -10.57 4.92 -12.24
CA GLU A 17 -11.99 5.19 -11.96
C GLU A 17 -12.56 4.33 -10.84
N ASN A 18 -12.09 3.08 -10.74
CA ASN A 18 -12.62 2.17 -9.73
C ASN A 18 -11.99 2.33 -8.35
N LEU A 19 -10.97 3.20 -8.17
CA LEU A 19 -10.66 3.80 -6.87
C LEU A 19 -10.72 2.86 -5.67
N ASP A 20 -11.04 3.38 -4.50
CA ASP A 20 -11.68 2.74 -3.33
C ASP A 20 -11.27 3.70 -2.22
N ARG A 21 -9.95 3.89 -2.11
CA ARG A 21 -9.31 4.91 -1.29
C ARG A 21 -8.15 5.54 -2.05
N ILE A 22 -7.81 6.77 -1.66
CA ILE A 22 -6.63 7.49 -2.14
C ILE A 22 -5.82 7.90 -0.93
N TYR A 23 -4.55 7.48 -0.88
CA TYR A 23 -3.60 7.93 0.13
C TYR A 23 -2.63 8.92 -0.51
N SER A 24 -2.53 10.12 0.06
CA SER A 24 -1.67 11.18 -0.43
C SER A 24 -0.51 11.42 0.52
N PHE A 25 0.70 11.37 -0.04
CA PHE A 25 1.92 11.81 0.62
C PHE A 25 2.11 13.33 0.55
N ASN A 26 1.32 14.03 -0.27
CA ASN A 26 1.38 15.48 -0.40
C ASN A 26 0.63 16.16 0.76
N TYR A 27 1.07 17.35 1.16
CA TYR A 27 0.36 18.16 2.17
C TYR A 27 -0.79 19.00 1.59
N THR A 28 -0.80 19.15 0.27
CA THR A 28 -1.83 19.86 -0.49
C THR A 28 -2.67 18.84 -1.26
N ASP A 29 -3.83 19.26 -1.74
CA ASP A 29 -4.74 18.43 -2.54
C ASP A 29 -4.66 18.82 -4.03
N PRO A 30 -3.55 18.51 -4.74
CA PRO A 30 -3.51 18.73 -6.18
C PRO A 30 -4.53 17.82 -6.88
N TYR A 31 -4.89 16.67 -6.29
CA TYR A 31 -5.74 15.70 -6.94
C TYR A 31 -7.15 16.24 -7.18
N SER A 32 -7.80 16.77 -6.14
CA SER A 32 -9.09 17.45 -6.27
C SER A 32 -9.00 18.73 -7.11
N ASN A 33 -7.82 19.37 -7.16
CA ASN A 33 -7.61 20.60 -7.92
C ASN A 33 -7.47 20.35 -9.43
N PHE A 34 -6.84 19.25 -9.84
CA PHE A 34 -6.56 19.00 -11.27
C PHE A 34 -7.48 17.94 -11.89
N TYR A 35 -8.04 17.01 -11.12
CA TYR A 35 -8.79 15.88 -11.68
C TYR A 35 -10.30 15.96 -11.41
N ARG A 36 -11.09 15.34 -12.31
CA ARG A 36 -12.57 15.30 -12.22
C ARG A 36 -13.11 14.33 -11.15
N PHE A 37 -12.26 13.83 -10.27
CA PHE A 37 -12.61 12.78 -9.33
C PHE A 37 -12.96 13.33 -7.95
N LYS A 38 -14.05 12.83 -7.36
CA LYS A 38 -14.44 13.12 -5.99
C LYS A 38 -14.40 11.82 -5.19
N LYS A 39 -13.21 11.47 -4.71
CA LYS A 39 -12.97 10.38 -3.74
C LYS A 39 -12.39 11.01 -2.48
N ASP A 40 -12.63 10.38 -1.33
CA ASP A 40 -11.97 10.78 -0.09
C ASP A 40 -10.47 10.50 -0.19
N ILE A 41 -9.68 11.51 0.19
CA ILE A 41 -8.22 11.47 0.17
C ILE A 41 -7.73 11.49 1.61
N GLU A 42 -6.98 10.45 1.97
CA GLU A 42 -6.33 10.34 3.27
C GLU A 42 -4.90 10.90 3.16
N PHE A 43 -4.61 11.94 3.93
CA PHE A 43 -3.33 12.65 3.90
C PHE A 43 -2.38 12.05 4.94
N LEU A 44 -1.47 11.18 4.49
CA LEU A 44 -0.57 10.39 5.32
C LEU A 44 0.36 11.22 6.21
N HIS A 45 0.72 12.42 5.74
CA HIS A 45 1.58 13.36 6.49
C HIS A 45 0.81 14.59 6.96
N GLY A 46 -0.52 14.52 6.97
CA GLY A 46 -1.41 15.61 7.32
C GLY A 46 -1.58 16.62 6.19
N ARG A 47 -2.55 17.52 6.36
CA ARG A 47 -2.94 18.48 5.33
C ARG A 47 -2.70 19.93 5.74
N THR A 48 -2.44 20.76 4.74
CA THR A 48 -2.49 22.23 4.84
C THR A 48 -3.94 22.72 4.96
N GLY A 49 -4.19 23.83 5.66
CA GLY A 49 -5.52 24.45 5.76
C GLY A 49 -5.87 24.91 7.17
N VAL A 50 -7.17 25.08 7.43
CA VAL A 50 -7.70 25.59 8.71
C VAL A 50 -7.43 24.62 9.86
N ASP A 51 -7.58 23.32 9.62
CA ASP A 51 -7.29 22.25 10.60
C ASP A 51 -5.93 21.58 10.28
N GLN A 52 -4.85 22.35 10.32
CA GLN A 52 -3.53 21.89 9.91
C GLN A 52 -2.93 20.87 10.88
N ASN A 53 -2.58 19.69 10.38
CA ASN A 53 -1.99 18.60 11.17
C ASN A 53 -0.71 18.02 10.52
N ILE A 54 0.01 18.86 9.78
CA ILE A 54 1.20 18.48 9.00
C ILE A 54 2.31 17.86 9.86
N VAL A 55 2.97 16.83 9.34
CA VAL A 55 4.16 16.17 9.88
C VAL A 55 5.38 16.50 9.01
N LEU A 56 6.41 17.14 9.57
CA LEU A 56 7.65 17.55 8.87
C LEU A 56 8.93 16.99 9.51
N GLY A 57 8.77 16.03 10.42
CA GLY A 57 9.89 15.48 11.20
C GLY A 57 10.89 14.64 10.40
N ILE A 58 11.96 14.24 11.08
CA ILE A 58 12.86 13.16 10.65
C ILE A 58 12.27 11.79 11.02
N SER A 59 12.70 10.70 10.37
CA SER A 59 12.10 9.38 10.57
C SER A 59 12.02 8.97 12.05
N ASP A 60 13.17 8.76 12.70
CA ASP A 60 13.23 8.43 14.12
C ASP A 60 14.56 8.89 14.75
N LEU A 61 14.62 8.88 16.08
CA LEU A 61 15.81 9.22 16.86
C LEU A 61 16.62 7.97 17.15
N ASN A 62 17.73 7.79 16.44
CA ASN A 62 18.68 6.70 16.69
C ASN A 62 19.90 7.14 17.52
N ASN A 63 20.02 8.43 17.83
CA ASN A 63 21.16 8.98 18.55
C ASN A 63 20.87 9.08 20.06
N ASP A 64 21.70 8.44 20.87
CA ASP A 64 21.54 8.38 22.34
C ASP A 64 21.44 9.76 23.00
N TYR A 65 22.17 10.76 22.51
CA TYR A 65 22.10 12.11 23.03
C TYR A 65 20.73 12.75 22.75
N LEU A 66 20.23 12.62 21.51
CA LEU A 66 18.92 13.15 21.12
C LEU A 66 17.77 12.46 21.89
N ILE A 67 17.91 11.16 22.15
CA ILE A 67 16.98 10.39 22.99
C ILE A 67 17.01 10.92 24.43
N LYS A 68 18.21 11.11 25.01
CA LYS A 68 18.38 11.58 26.38
C LYS A 68 17.74 12.96 26.61
N ILE A 69 17.83 13.86 25.63
CA ILE A 69 17.18 15.18 25.71
C ILE A 69 15.70 15.16 25.29
N LYS A 70 15.14 13.98 24.98
CA LYS A 70 13.75 13.78 24.52
C LYS A 70 13.39 14.65 23.31
N ALA A 71 14.27 14.71 22.31
CA ALA A 71 14.05 15.47 21.07
C ALA A 71 12.93 14.89 20.17
N TYR A 72 12.07 14.03 20.70
CA TYR A 72 11.04 13.29 19.94
C TYR A 72 10.06 14.21 19.22
N GLY A 73 9.89 15.47 19.65
CA GLY A 73 9.12 16.48 18.92
C GLY A 73 9.56 16.68 17.45
N PHE A 74 10.81 16.32 17.11
CA PHE A 74 11.33 16.36 15.74
C PHE A 74 11.13 15.05 14.96
N ALA A 75 10.74 13.96 15.61
CA ALA A 75 10.48 12.68 14.96
C ALA A 75 9.07 12.64 14.34
N LYS A 76 8.96 12.11 13.12
CA LYS A 76 7.69 11.99 12.39
C LYS A 76 6.66 11.21 13.21
N TYR A 77 7.07 10.09 13.81
CA TYR A 77 6.15 9.21 14.52
C TYR A 77 5.54 9.87 15.76
N HIS A 78 6.36 10.59 16.54
CA HIS A 78 5.84 11.40 17.65
C HIS A 78 4.89 12.49 17.17
N GLN A 79 5.24 13.21 16.10
CA GLN A 79 4.37 14.25 15.54
C GLN A 79 3.01 13.68 15.08
N LYS A 80 3.00 12.51 14.44
CA LYS A 80 1.78 11.80 14.04
C LYS A 80 0.87 11.51 15.22
N MET A 81 1.42 10.89 16.26
CA MET A 81 0.67 10.56 17.47
C MET A 81 0.15 11.82 18.19
N TYR A 82 1.01 12.83 18.34
CA TYR A 82 0.65 14.07 19.02
C TYR A 82 -0.43 14.88 18.28
N LYS A 83 -0.40 14.87 16.94
CA LYS A 83 -1.33 15.63 16.10
C LYS A 83 -2.54 14.82 15.63
N ASN A 84 -2.65 13.54 16.03
CA ASN A 84 -3.61 12.59 15.48
C ASN A 84 -3.60 12.54 13.94
N THR A 85 -2.40 12.55 13.36
CA THR A 85 -2.18 12.46 11.92
C THR A 85 -1.81 11.05 11.54
N ASP A 86 -2.56 10.47 10.60
CA ASP A 86 -2.54 9.06 10.18
C ASP A 86 -1.35 8.22 10.68
N TYR A 87 -1.65 7.45 11.72
CA TYR A 87 -0.77 6.43 12.31
C TYR A 87 -1.33 5.02 12.14
N ILE A 88 -2.43 4.86 11.39
CA ILE A 88 -3.18 3.61 11.25
C ILE A 88 -2.95 3.01 9.86
N PHE A 89 -2.66 3.80 8.83
CA PHE A 89 -2.41 3.39 7.43
C PHE A 89 -2.44 1.88 7.15
N LEU A 90 -3.49 1.36 6.51
CA LEU A 90 -3.65 -0.07 6.15
C LEU A 90 -3.58 -1.10 7.30
N SER A 91 -3.25 -0.73 8.53
CA SER A 91 -3.03 -1.67 9.64
C SER A 91 -4.26 -2.54 9.94
N GLU A 92 -5.48 -2.00 9.88
CA GLU A 92 -6.71 -2.79 10.08
C GLU A 92 -6.85 -3.91 9.04
N ILE A 93 -6.58 -3.57 7.78
CA ILE A 93 -6.64 -4.47 6.63
C ILE A 93 -5.56 -5.56 6.79
N ILE A 94 -4.33 -5.15 7.13
CA ILE A 94 -3.19 -6.05 7.33
C ILE A 94 -3.39 -6.96 8.55
N ASN A 95 -3.90 -6.43 9.67
CA ASN A 95 -4.16 -7.21 10.88
C ASN A 95 -5.16 -8.33 10.61
N HIS A 96 -6.21 -8.03 9.82
CA HIS A 96 -7.17 -9.03 9.39
C HIS A 96 -6.52 -10.15 8.56
N PHE A 97 -5.57 -9.80 7.68
CA PHE A 97 -4.79 -10.78 6.93
C PHE A 97 -3.90 -11.65 7.82
N TYR A 98 -3.16 -11.05 8.75
CA TYR A 98 -2.30 -11.80 9.66
C TYR A 98 -3.10 -12.76 10.54
N TYR A 99 -4.27 -12.33 11.01
CA TYR A 99 -5.19 -13.23 11.71
C TYR A 99 -5.58 -14.42 10.83
N THR A 100 -6.01 -14.16 9.60
CA THR A 100 -6.43 -15.21 8.67
C THR A 100 -5.28 -16.14 8.29
N GLU A 101 -4.08 -15.62 8.09
CA GLU A 101 -2.89 -16.41 7.76
C GLU A 101 -2.53 -17.39 8.89
N ARG A 102 -2.62 -16.94 10.15
CA ARG A 102 -2.42 -17.80 11.31
C ARG A 102 -3.46 -18.92 11.38
N GLN A 103 -4.71 -18.62 11.09
CA GLN A 103 -5.79 -19.62 11.08
C GLN A 103 -5.57 -20.67 9.99
N VAL A 104 -5.21 -20.24 8.77
CA VAL A 104 -4.88 -21.15 7.65
C VAL A 104 -3.69 -22.02 7.99
N LYS A 105 -2.63 -21.44 8.59
CA LYS A 105 -1.45 -22.20 9.02
C LYS A 105 -1.82 -23.24 10.08
N SER A 106 -2.49 -22.82 11.16
CA SER A 106 -2.90 -23.71 12.26
C SER A 106 -3.71 -24.89 11.74
N LEU A 107 -4.70 -24.63 10.89
CA LEU A 107 -5.54 -25.68 10.33
C LEU A 107 -4.76 -26.60 9.38
N GLY A 108 -3.82 -26.05 8.61
CA GLY A 108 -2.90 -26.84 7.77
C GLY A 108 -2.00 -27.76 8.59
N ASP A 109 -1.41 -27.24 9.68
CA ASP A 109 -0.57 -28.02 10.60
C ASP A 109 -1.38 -29.14 11.26
N GLU A 110 -2.61 -28.86 11.68
CA GLU A 110 -3.53 -29.87 12.20
C GLU A 110 -3.85 -30.94 11.15
N ILE A 111 -4.21 -30.55 9.93
CA ILE A 111 -4.47 -31.48 8.81
C ILE A 111 -3.27 -32.39 8.57
N ASN A 112 -2.05 -31.85 8.53
CA ASN A 112 -0.83 -32.61 8.33
C ASN A 112 -0.59 -33.61 9.47
N SER A 113 -0.85 -33.21 10.72
CA SER A 113 -0.71 -34.11 11.87
C SER A 113 -1.62 -35.35 11.82
N TYR A 114 -2.80 -35.23 11.19
CA TYR A 114 -3.69 -36.37 10.95
C TYR A 114 -3.15 -37.31 9.86
N LEU A 115 -2.55 -36.75 8.81
CA LEU A 115 -1.94 -37.54 7.73
C LEU A 115 -0.75 -38.36 8.23
N ASP A 116 0.00 -37.83 9.20
CA ASP A 116 1.16 -38.51 9.79
C ASP A 116 0.77 -39.67 10.74
N ASN A 117 -0.51 -39.82 11.11
CA ASN A 117 -1.01 -40.90 11.98
C ASN A 117 -2.06 -41.79 11.28
N PRO A 118 -1.63 -42.75 10.45
CA PRO A 118 -2.53 -43.56 9.62
C PRO A 118 -3.53 -44.42 10.41
N SER A 119 -3.26 -44.74 11.68
CA SER A 119 -4.17 -45.48 12.57
C SER A 119 -5.46 -44.73 12.91
N LEU A 120 -5.48 -43.39 12.84
CA LEU A 120 -6.68 -42.55 13.02
C LEU A 120 -7.52 -42.43 11.73
N SER A 121 -6.95 -42.72 10.56
CA SER A 121 -7.59 -42.53 9.24
C SER A 121 -8.67 -43.56 8.87
N VAL A 122 -8.80 -44.63 9.67
CA VAL A 122 -9.68 -45.78 9.40
C VAL A 122 -11.06 -45.63 10.07
N ASP A 123 -11.19 -44.75 11.06
CA ASP A 123 -12.44 -44.51 11.77
C ASP A 123 -13.32 -43.49 11.01
N VAL A 124 -14.59 -43.85 10.80
CA VAL A 124 -15.60 -43.04 10.09
C VAL A 124 -15.82 -41.69 10.76
N TYR A 125 -15.78 -41.62 12.10
CA TYR A 125 -15.88 -40.37 12.84
C TYR A 125 -14.71 -39.44 12.52
N PHE A 126 -13.48 -39.98 12.52
CA PHE A 126 -12.28 -39.23 12.20
C PHE A 126 -12.25 -38.75 10.75
N ARG A 127 -12.71 -39.57 9.79
CA ARG A 127 -12.88 -39.13 8.39
C ARG A 127 -13.84 -37.96 8.25
N SER A 128 -14.97 -38.00 8.95
CA SER A 128 -15.95 -36.90 8.91
C SER A 128 -15.38 -35.59 9.48
N MET A 129 -14.59 -35.65 10.55
CA MET A 129 -13.90 -34.48 11.11
C MET A 129 -12.81 -33.96 10.15
N TYR A 130 -12.04 -34.85 9.53
CA TYR A 130 -11.01 -34.48 8.56
C TYR A 130 -11.62 -33.78 7.35
N ASP A 131 -12.71 -34.32 6.79
CA ASP A 131 -13.42 -33.75 5.65
C ASP A 131 -14.03 -32.37 5.99
N ALA A 132 -14.53 -32.19 7.22
CA ALA A 132 -14.97 -30.89 7.72
C ALA A 132 -13.81 -29.88 7.78
N LYS A 133 -12.65 -30.28 8.33
CA LYS A 133 -11.46 -29.41 8.41
C LYS A 133 -10.91 -29.03 7.03
N ILE A 134 -10.87 -29.96 6.08
CA ILE A 134 -10.46 -29.68 4.70
C ILE A 134 -11.42 -28.69 4.04
N ARG A 135 -12.73 -28.84 4.30
CA ARG A 135 -13.74 -27.91 3.81
C ARG A 135 -13.54 -26.52 4.42
N ASP A 136 -13.38 -26.43 5.73
CA ASP A 136 -13.15 -25.15 6.44
C ASP A 136 -11.86 -24.49 5.97
N TYR A 137 -10.79 -25.27 5.75
CA TYR A 137 -9.54 -24.79 5.17
C TYR A 137 -9.76 -24.21 3.77
N GLY A 138 -10.50 -24.93 2.92
CA GLY A 138 -10.87 -24.47 1.58
C GLY A 138 -11.73 -23.21 1.61
N LEU A 139 -12.73 -23.13 2.51
CA LEU A 139 -13.59 -21.97 2.68
C LEU A 139 -12.82 -20.77 3.20
N LEU A 140 -11.94 -20.94 4.20
CA LEU A 140 -11.11 -19.87 4.74
C LEU A 140 -10.17 -19.32 3.67
N LYS A 141 -9.53 -20.20 2.90
CA LYS A 141 -8.65 -19.84 1.78
C LYS A 141 -9.40 -19.10 0.66
N ARG A 142 -10.65 -19.49 0.38
CA ARG A 142 -11.51 -18.87 -0.65
C ARG A 142 -12.23 -17.59 -0.21
N SER A 143 -12.64 -17.51 1.06
CA SER A 143 -13.33 -16.35 1.64
C SER A 143 -12.50 -15.06 1.55
N PHE A 144 -11.22 -15.20 1.18
CA PHE A 144 -10.25 -14.15 1.07
C PHE A 144 -9.71 -13.91 -0.36
N GLU A 145 -10.44 -14.36 -1.39
CA GLU A 145 -10.08 -14.16 -2.82
C GLU A 145 -10.06 -12.70 -3.29
N GLY A 146 -10.40 -11.74 -2.43
CA GLY A 146 -10.25 -10.32 -2.72
C GLY A 146 -8.78 -9.93 -2.84
N VAL A 147 -8.29 -9.77 -4.07
CA VAL A 147 -6.95 -9.21 -4.32
C VAL A 147 -7.01 -7.69 -4.18
N TYR A 148 -6.28 -7.15 -3.22
CA TYR A 148 -6.05 -5.72 -3.08
C TYR A 148 -5.14 -5.23 -4.20
N ASN A 149 -5.51 -4.12 -4.83
CA ASN A 149 -4.73 -3.55 -5.93
C ASN A 149 -4.21 -2.18 -5.50
N ILE A 150 -2.93 -2.12 -5.15
CA ILE A 150 -2.26 -0.88 -4.76
C ILE A 150 -1.58 -0.27 -5.98
N LYS A 151 -1.90 1.00 -6.24
CA LYS A 151 -1.32 1.77 -7.35
C LYS A 151 -0.53 2.92 -6.77
N ILE A 152 0.77 2.98 -7.07
CA ILE A 152 1.67 4.03 -6.60
C ILE A 152 2.06 4.91 -7.78
N TRP A 153 1.84 6.21 -7.64
CA TRP A 153 2.11 7.17 -8.70
C TRP A 153 2.70 8.47 -8.16
N GLY A 154 3.76 8.96 -8.82
CA GLY A 154 4.33 10.28 -8.55
C GLY A 154 5.07 10.41 -7.21
N HIS A 155 5.63 9.30 -6.69
CA HIS A 155 6.30 9.25 -5.40
C HIS A 155 7.68 8.58 -5.52
N SER A 156 8.68 9.03 -4.75
CA SER A 156 10.07 8.52 -4.79
C SER A 156 10.23 7.14 -4.16
N LEU A 157 9.32 6.78 -3.24
CA LEU A 157 9.39 5.58 -2.40
C LEU A 157 10.74 5.45 -1.67
N ASP A 158 11.18 6.55 -1.06
CA ASP A 158 12.47 6.63 -0.38
C ASP A 158 12.40 6.27 1.11
N GLN A 159 13.56 6.31 1.77
CA GLN A 159 13.74 5.96 3.18
C GLN A 159 12.83 6.77 4.12
N SER A 160 12.42 7.98 3.73
CA SER A 160 11.59 8.84 4.58
C SER A 160 10.16 8.31 4.77
N ASP A 161 9.75 7.37 3.91
CA ASP A 161 8.46 6.67 3.89
C ASP A 161 8.60 5.16 4.11
N GLU A 162 9.76 4.72 4.58
CA GLU A 162 10.11 3.32 4.83
C GLU A 162 9.01 2.52 5.55
N ASN A 163 8.38 3.10 6.59
CA ASN A 163 7.34 2.40 7.36
C ASN A 163 6.12 2.07 6.50
N TYR A 164 5.66 3.02 5.68
CA TYR A 164 4.55 2.81 4.77
C TYR A 164 4.88 1.80 3.67
N ILE A 165 6.12 1.83 3.17
CA ILE A 165 6.62 0.87 2.18
C ILE A 165 6.62 -0.53 2.79
N LYS A 166 7.21 -0.70 3.97
CA LYS A 166 7.22 -1.99 4.69
C LYS A 166 5.81 -2.51 4.92
N GLU A 167 4.89 -1.63 5.29
CA GLU A 167 3.49 -1.96 5.52
C GLU A 167 2.80 -2.47 4.24
N ILE A 168 2.92 -1.77 3.11
CA ILE A 168 2.40 -2.22 1.79
C ILE A 168 2.96 -3.60 1.41
N PHE A 169 4.27 -3.78 1.54
CA PHE A 169 4.95 -5.02 1.12
C PHE A 169 4.86 -6.15 2.16
N SER A 170 4.10 -5.95 3.24
CA SER A 170 3.78 -6.98 4.22
C SER A 170 2.49 -7.77 3.91
N PHE A 171 1.68 -7.30 2.93
CA PHE A 171 0.38 -7.88 2.58
C PHE A 171 0.45 -9.35 2.15
N ASN A 172 1.44 -9.70 1.33
CA ASN A 172 1.58 -11.05 0.79
C ASN A 172 2.41 -11.92 1.72
N GLY A 173 1.77 -12.98 2.21
CA GLY A 173 2.32 -13.87 3.22
C GLY A 173 3.07 -15.08 2.65
N GLU A 174 3.30 -16.05 3.52
CA GLU A 174 3.86 -17.35 3.19
C GLU A 174 2.76 -18.36 2.86
N PHE A 175 1.67 -18.36 3.64
CA PHE A 175 0.59 -19.37 3.50
C PHE A 175 -0.55 -18.89 2.61
N ILE A 176 -0.74 -17.56 2.50
CA ILE A 176 -1.69 -16.94 1.58
C ILE A 176 -0.91 -16.04 0.65
N GLU A 177 -0.50 -16.63 -0.46
CA GLU A 177 0.50 -16.06 -1.37
C GLU A 177 -0.02 -14.83 -2.14
N GLN A 178 -1.30 -14.74 -2.50
CA GLN A 178 -1.80 -13.66 -3.37
C GLN A 178 -2.94 -12.88 -2.72
N ARG A 179 -2.58 -11.84 -1.97
CA ARG A 179 -3.53 -10.90 -1.34
C ARG A 179 -3.46 -9.51 -1.91
N CYS A 180 -2.31 -9.11 -2.44
CA CYS A 180 -2.07 -7.77 -2.95
C CYS A 180 -1.21 -7.78 -4.21
N ASP A 181 -1.65 -7.03 -5.21
CA ASP A 181 -0.85 -6.64 -6.34
C ASP A 181 -0.49 -5.16 -6.22
N VAL A 182 0.78 -4.83 -6.41
CA VAL A 182 1.33 -3.48 -6.38
C VAL A 182 1.78 -3.11 -7.80
N THR A 183 1.24 -2.02 -8.32
CA THR A 183 1.67 -1.41 -9.58
C THR A 183 2.30 -0.05 -9.31
N ILE A 184 3.55 0.12 -9.71
CA ILE A 184 4.29 1.38 -9.56
C ILE A 184 4.42 2.03 -10.93
N PHE A 185 3.96 3.27 -11.03
CA PHE A 185 4.04 4.08 -12.24
C PHE A 185 5.32 4.92 -12.26
N TYR A 186 6.06 4.88 -13.37
CA TYR A 186 7.32 5.61 -13.54
C TYR A 186 7.31 6.51 -14.78
N PHE A 187 7.97 7.66 -14.72
CA PHE A 187 7.94 8.62 -15.83
C PHE A 187 9.00 8.37 -16.91
N ASN A 188 10.16 7.80 -16.55
CA ASN A 188 11.19 7.35 -17.48
C ASN A 188 12.00 6.19 -16.87
N GLU A 189 12.90 5.58 -17.65
CA GLU A 189 13.69 4.43 -17.17
C GLU A 189 14.66 4.77 -16.04
N ASN A 190 15.17 6.01 -15.95
CA ASN A 190 15.99 6.44 -14.82
C ASN A 190 15.18 6.46 -13.52
N ALA A 191 13.96 6.98 -13.56
CA ALA A 191 13.06 6.98 -12.42
C ALA A 191 12.68 5.57 -11.97
N LYS A 192 12.45 4.67 -12.93
CA LYS A 192 12.22 3.26 -12.65
C LYS A 192 13.41 2.61 -11.95
N PHE A 193 14.63 2.94 -12.40
CA PHE A 193 15.85 2.48 -11.75
C PHE A 193 15.91 2.98 -10.30
N ASP A 194 15.70 4.28 -10.07
CA ASP A 194 15.73 4.87 -8.72
C ASP A 194 14.68 4.26 -7.79
N LEU A 195 13.45 4.08 -8.30
CA LEU A 195 12.37 3.40 -7.57
C LEU A 195 12.76 1.99 -7.15
N LEU A 196 13.34 1.21 -8.06
CA LEU A 196 13.79 -0.14 -7.77
C LEU A 196 14.95 -0.13 -6.76
N SER A 197 15.91 0.77 -6.90
CA SER A 197 17.03 0.94 -5.97
C SER A 197 16.55 1.25 -4.55
N ASN A 198 15.59 2.17 -4.39
CA ASN A 198 15.03 2.51 -3.09
C ASN A 198 14.30 1.31 -2.46
N LEU A 199 13.47 0.61 -3.24
CA LEU A 199 12.79 -0.60 -2.77
C LEU A 199 13.78 -1.68 -2.34
N LEU A 200 14.86 -1.90 -3.10
CA LEU A 200 15.91 -2.86 -2.73
C LEU A 200 16.63 -2.45 -1.44
N ALA A 201 16.91 -1.16 -1.25
CA ALA A 201 17.54 -0.66 -0.03
C ALA A 201 16.66 -0.86 1.21
N ILE A 202 15.34 -0.67 1.08
CA ILE A 202 14.40 -0.73 2.19
C ILE A 202 13.94 -2.16 2.51
N LEU A 203 13.62 -2.94 1.47
CA LEU A 203 12.96 -4.25 1.59
C LEU A 203 13.92 -5.43 1.40
N GLY A 204 15.07 -5.18 0.79
CA GLY A 204 16.07 -6.20 0.49
C GLY A 204 15.73 -7.06 -0.73
N ASN A 205 16.78 -7.61 -1.33
CA ASN A 205 16.72 -8.30 -2.62
C ASN A 205 15.76 -9.49 -2.62
N LYS A 206 15.77 -10.30 -1.55
CA LYS A 206 14.97 -11.53 -1.45
C LYS A 206 13.47 -11.25 -1.57
N LEU A 207 12.99 -10.21 -0.91
CA LEU A 207 11.57 -9.87 -0.92
C LEU A 207 11.15 -9.35 -2.29
N ILE A 208 11.91 -8.40 -2.84
CA ILE A 208 11.63 -7.82 -4.16
C ILE A 208 11.64 -8.89 -5.25
N GLU A 209 12.63 -9.77 -5.25
CA GLU A 209 12.72 -10.87 -6.21
C GLU A 209 11.50 -11.80 -6.13
N LYS A 210 11.06 -12.18 -4.91
CA LYS A 210 9.85 -12.98 -4.69
C LYS A 210 8.62 -12.28 -5.28
N TRP A 211 8.43 -11.01 -4.96
CA TRP A 211 7.27 -10.23 -5.41
C TRP A 211 7.22 -10.06 -6.92
N MET A 212 8.37 -9.81 -7.57
CA MET A 212 8.44 -9.71 -9.02
C MET A 212 8.22 -11.06 -9.71
N LYS A 213 8.86 -12.14 -9.22
CA LYS A 213 8.68 -13.50 -9.78
C LYS A 213 7.24 -13.98 -9.72
N LYS A 214 6.54 -13.67 -8.63
CA LYS A 214 5.12 -14.01 -8.45
C LYS A 214 4.17 -13.02 -9.13
N SER A 215 4.71 -12.01 -9.82
CA SER A 215 3.94 -10.95 -10.50
C SER A 215 3.06 -10.09 -9.56
N TRP A 216 3.38 -10.07 -8.26
CA TRP A 216 2.74 -9.19 -7.28
C TRP A 216 3.25 -7.76 -7.35
N LEU A 217 4.50 -7.55 -7.80
CA LEU A 217 5.05 -6.22 -8.06
C LEU A 217 5.26 -6.01 -9.56
N LYS A 218 4.68 -4.93 -10.08
CA LYS A 218 4.81 -4.53 -11.49
C LYS A 218 5.19 -3.05 -11.62
N PHE A 219 6.01 -2.75 -12.61
CA PHE A 219 6.31 -1.38 -13.02
C PHE A 219 5.62 -1.08 -14.34
N LYS A 220 4.97 0.08 -14.44
CA LYS A 220 4.34 0.57 -15.67
C LYS A 220 4.78 2.00 -15.97
N PRO A 221 4.91 2.39 -17.25
CA PRO A 221 5.12 3.79 -17.58
C PRO A 221 3.90 4.62 -17.14
N ASN A 222 4.14 5.87 -16.76
CA ASN A 222 3.09 6.82 -16.48
C ASN A 222 2.14 6.95 -17.69
N PRO A 223 0.83 7.11 -17.45
CA PRO A 223 -0.08 7.43 -18.53
C PRO A 223 0.26 8.76 -19.19
N ASN A 224 0.08 8.83 -20.51
CA ASN A 224 0.19 10.09 -21.23
C ASN A 224 -1.07 10.93 -21.03
N ILE A 225 -1.08 11.74 -19.96
CA ILE A 225 -2.22 12.61 -19.61
C ILE A 225 -2.55 13.59 -20.75
N VAL A 226 -1.54 14.08 -21.47
CA VAL A 226 -1.69 15.03 -22.57
C VAL A 226 -2.54 14.42 -23.69
N GLU A 227 -2.16 13.23 -24.13
CA GLU A 227 -2.89 12.49 -25.17
C GLU A 227 -4.31 12.14 -24.69
N ILE A 228 -4.45 11.60 -23.47
CA ILE A 228 -5.76 11.17 -22.91
C ILE A 228 -6.77 12.32 -22.88
N ASN A 229 -6.30 13.54 -22.61
CA ASN A 229 -7.14 14.72 -22.48
C ASN A 229 -7.20 15.56 -23.75
N ASN A 230 -6.58 15.09 -24.85
CA ASN A 230 -6.43 15.83 -26.09
C ASN A 230 -5.88 17.26 -25.88
N ILE A 231 -4.98 17.45 -24.89
CA ILE A 231 -4.44 18.75 -24.53
C ILE A 231 -3.53 19.22 -25.65
N GLN A 232 -3.87 20.35 -26.28
CA GLN A 232 -2.99 20.98 -27.25
C GLN A 232 -1.96 21.86 -26.54
N PRO A 233 -0.78 22.13 -27.13
CA PRO A 233 0.21 23.02 -26.52
C PRO A 233 -0.35 24.40 -26.14
N VAL A 234 -1.32 24.92 -26.90
CA VAL A 234 -2.03 26.18 -26.61
C VAL A 234 -2.86 26.12 -25.32
N ASP A 235 -3.30 24.93 -24.92
CA ASP A 235 -4.07 24.73 -23.69
C ASP A 235 -3.18 24.68 -22.44
N LEU A 236 -1.86 24.43 -22.59
CA LEU A 236 -0.90 24.50 -21.49
C LEU A 236 -0.82 25.91 -20.88
N ILE A 237 -0.97 26.94 -21.71
CA ILE A 237 -0.94 28.35 -21.30
C ILE A 237 -2.12 28.66 -20.36
N LYS A 238 -3.28 28.02 -20.57
CA LYS A 238 -4.50 28.20 -19.76
C LYS A 238 -4.43 27.56 -18.36
N PHE A 239 -3.40 26.77 -18.04
CA PHE A 239 -3.18 26.25 -16.69
C PHE A 239 -2.44 27.24 -15.78
N TYR A 240 -1.93 28.34 -16.34
CA TYR A 240 -1.12 29.34 -15.63
C TYR A 240 -1.76 30.74 -15.59
N GLU A 241 -2.95 30.92 -16.15
CA GLU A 241 -3.69 32.18 -16.05
C GLU A 241 -4.62 32.14 -14.82
N GLU A 242 -4.59 33.23 -14.05
CA GLU A 242 -5.12 33.41 -12.69
C GLU A 242 -6.63 33.15 -12.51
#